data_AF-A0A6V7JXQ9-F1
#
_entry.id   AF-A0A6V7JXQ9-F1
#
_cell.length_a   1.000
_cell.length_b   1.000
_cell.length_c   1.000
_cell.angle_alpha   90.00
_cell.angle_beta   90.00
_cell.angle_gamma   90.00
#
_symmetry.space_group_name_H-M   'P 1'
#
loop_
_entity.id
_entity.type
_entity.pdbx_description
1 polymer ?
#
loop_
_entity_poly.entity_id
_entity_poly.type
_entity_poly.pdbx_seq_one_letter_code
_entity_poly.pdbx_strand_id
1 'polypeptide(L)'
;GWVKTDVAFTIRKWVEKRRLNHAIQIACSTCSIDRENAPVSTEMTLKPFLVIHTSPIPQKNRPKRNSNCRPESKECCRDELYISFEEIGWSDWILHPSGYHAYFCRGSCSSTASLVMSGSPYNNIIR
;
A
#
# COMPACT_ATOMS: atom_id res chain seq x y z
N GLY A 1 -14.64 -8.63 -27.64
CA GLY A 1 -14.46 -8.76 -26.18
C GLY A 1 -13.29 -7.90 -25.72
N TRP A 2 -13.04 -7.80 -24.41
CA TRP A 2 -11.92 -7.01 -23.88
C TRP A 2 -10.59 -7.78 -23.95
N VAL A 3 -9.55 -7.13 -24.44
CA VAL A 3 -8.17 -7.63 -24.43
C VAL A 3 -7.34 -6.72 -23.54
N LYS A 4 -6.54 -7.32 -22.65
CA LYS A 4 -5.62 -6.58 -21.76
C LYS A 4 -4.19 -6.75 -22.27
N THR A 5 -3.42 -5.68 -22.26
CA THR A 5 -2.00 -5.69 -22.62
C THR A 5 -1.22 -4.84 -21.64
N ASP A 6 -0.03 -5.29 -21.28
CA ASP A 6 0.86 -4.55 -20.39
C ASP A 6 1.68 -3.54 -21.22
N VAL A 7 1.50 -2.26 -20.90
CA VAL A 7 2.20 -1.13 -21.52
C VAL A 7 3.07 -0.36 -20.53
N ALA A 8 3.34 -0.91 -19.34
CA ALA A 8 3.99 -0.21 -18.23
C ALA A 8 5.32 0.44 -18.61
N PHE A 9 6.17 -0.25 -19.38
CA PHE A 9 7.45 0.28 -19.84
C PHE A 9 7.29 1.55 -20.69
N THR A 10 6.36 1.52 -21.64
CA THR A 10 6.07 2.66 -22.53
C THR A 10 5.54 3.85 -21.75
N ILE A 11 4.59 3.60 -20.82
CA ILE A 11 4.00 4.64 -19.98
C ILE A 11 5.04 5.29 -19.07
N ARG A 12 5.97 4.52 -18.47
CA ARG A 12 7.08 5.09 -17.66
C ARG A 12 7.91 6.09 -18.46
N LYS A 13 8.30 5.72 -19.69
CA LYS A 13 9.05 6.63 -20.58
C LYS A 13 8.26 7.87 -21.01
N TRP A 14 6.94 7.76 -21.13
CA TRP A 14 6.09 8.90 -21.47
C TRP A 14 6.03 9.92 -20.33
N VAL A 15 5.84 9.43 -19.09
CA VAL A 15 5.83 10.27 -17.88
C VAL A 15 7.15 11.01 -17.71
N GLU A 16 8.29 10.38 -17.99
CA GLU A 16 9.62 11.01 -17.92
C GLU A 16 9.80 12.14 -18.95
N LYS A 17 9.25 11.99 -20.15
CA LYS A 17 9.51 12.88 -21.29
C LYS A 17 8.70 14.18 -21.29
N ARG A 18 7.79 14.39 -20.33
CA ARG A 18 6.93 15.59 -20.18
C ARG A 18 6.19 16.03 -21.45
N ARG A 19 5.89 15.10 -22.38
CA ARG A 19 5.07 15.40 -23.55
C ARG A 19 3.60 15.21 -23.20
N LEU A 20 2.74 16.08 -23.73
CA LEU A 20 1.30 16.04 -23.43
C LEU A 20 0.55 15.00 -24.28
N ASN A 21 1.05 14.72 -25.48
CA ASN A 21 0.37 13.87 -26.46
C ASN A 21 1.19 12.61 -26.72
N HIS A 22 0.54 11.47 -26.54
CA HIS A 22 1.07 10.15 -26.83
C HIS A 22 0.03 9.31 -27.56
N ALA A 23 0.47 8.42 -28.44
CA ALA A 23 -0.41 7.58 -29.25
C ALA A 23 -0.02 6.10 -29.10
N ILE A 24 -1.02 5.24 -29.05
CA ILE A 24 -0.87 3.79 -29.16
C ILE A 24 -1.50 3.40 -30.50
N GLN A 25 -0.68 2.88 -31.41
CA GLN A 25 -1.18 2.33 -32.66
C GLN A 25 -1.54 0.86 -32.45
N ILE A 26 -2.75 0.49 -32.82
CA ILE A 26 -3.24 -0.89 -32.75
C ILE A 26 -3.30 -1.42 -34.17
N ALA A 27 -2.55 -2.47 -34.45
CA ALA A 27 -2.55 -3.18 -35.72
C ALA A 27 -3.07 -4.60 -35.50
N CYS A 28 -3.96 -5.05 -36.37
CA CYS A 28 -4.41 -6.43 -36.41
C CYS A 28 -4.06 -7.03 -37.77
N SER A 29 -3.19 -8.03 -37.79
CA SER A 29 -2.72 -8.67 -39.03
C SER A 29 -3.70 -9.67 -39.62
N THR A 30 -4.63 -10.18 -38.81
CA THR A 30 -5.59 -11.22 -39.20
C THR A 30 -7.04 -10.71 -39.30
N CYS A 31 -7.28 -9.44 -39.03
CA CYS A 31 -8.62 -8.84 -39.11
C CYS A 31 -8.88 -8.37 -40.55
N SER A 32 -10.08 -8.64 -41.07
CA SER A 32 -10.60 -7.95 -42.26
C SER A 32 -11.02 -6.55 -41.84
N ILE A 33 -10.14 -5.56 -42.03
CA ILE A 33 -10.39 -4.18 -41.61
C ILE A 33 -11.22 -3.47 -42.69
N ASP A 34 -12.52 -3.36 -42.44
CA ASP A 34 -13.47 -2.56 -43.23
C ASP A 34 -13.99 -1.37 -42.39
N ARG A 35 -14.76 -0.45 -43.00
CA ARG A 35 -15.33 0.72 -42.28
C ARG A 35 -16.16 0.36 -41.04
N GLU A 36 -16.72 -0.85 -40.99
CA GLU A 36 -17.54 -1.35 -39.88
C GLU A 36 -16.74 -2.23 -38.89
N ASN A 37 -15.56 -2.74 -39.30
CA ASN A 37 -14.75 -3.69 -38.54
C ASN A 37 -13.41 -3.06 -38.13
N ALA A 38 -13.48 -2.04 -37.28
CA ALA A 38 -12.28 -1.48 -36.65
C ALA A 38 -11.79 -2.43 -35.52
N PRO A 39 -10.48 -2.65 -35.36
CA PRO A 39 -9.95 -3.44 -34.25
C PRO A 39 -10.19 -2.78 -32.87
N VAL A 40 -10.64 -1.53 -32.87
CA VAL A 40 -10.91 -0.72 -31.68
C VAL A 40 -12.29 -0.10 -31.82
N SER A 41 -13.15 -0.32 -30.83
CA SER A 41 -14.47 0.30 -30.80
C SER A 41 -14.39 1.77 -30.39
N THR A 42 -15.22 2.60 -31.04
CA THR A 42 -15.44 4.01 -30.68
C THR A 42 -16.71 4.21 -29.85
N GLU A 43 -17.49 3.15 -29.60
CA GLU A 43 -18.70 3.20 -28.79
C GLU A 43 -18.38 3.47 -27.31
N MET A 44 -19.23 4.20 -26.61
CA MET A 44 -18.95 4.68 -25.24
C MET A 44 -18.62 3.54 -24.25
N THR A 45 -19.28 2.40 -24.37
CA THR A 45 -19.12 1.25 -23.46
C THR A 45 -17.91 0.37 -23.78
N LEU A 46 -17.40 0.43 -25.01
CA LEU A 46 -16.30 -0.40 -25.51
C LEU A 46 -15.05 0.42 -25.89
N LYS A 47 -15.08 1.73 -25.62
CA LYS A 47 -13.97 2.64 -25.84
C LYS A 47 -12.76 2.20 -24.98
N PRO A 48 -11.57 2.05 -25.58
CA PRO A 48 -10.39 1.65 -24.82
C PRO A 48 -10.02 2.68 -23.76
N PHE A 49 -9.50 2.19 -22.64
CA PHE A 49 -9.02 3.00 -21.53
C PHE A 49 -7.68 2.47 -21.02
N LEU A 50 -6.90 3.37 -20.42
CA LEU A 50 -5.62 3.05 -19.79
C LEU A 50 -5.80 3.03 -18.27
N VAL A 51 -5.43 1.92 -17.63
CA VAL A 51 -5.39 1.80 -16.18
C VAL A 51 -3.94 1.94 -15.71
N ILE A 52 -3.68 2.89 -14.81
CA ILE A 52 -2.34 3.12 -14.24
C ILE A 52 -2.44 2.96 -12.73
N HIS A 53 -1.69 2.01 -12.19
CA HIS A 53 -1.48 1.87 -10.76
C HIS A 53 -0.15 2.52 -10.38
N THR A 54 -0.22 3.65 -9.67
CA THR A 54 0.97 4.32 -9.12
C THR A 54 1.07 4.01 -7.64
N SER A 55 2.28 3.73 -7.16
CA SER A 55 2.54 3.77 -5.72
C SER A 55 2.31 5.19 -5.21
N PRO A 56 1.65 5.36 -4.05
CA PRO A 56 1.54 6.68 -3.45
C PRO A 56 2.94 7.23 -3.19
N ILE A 57 3.11 8.54 -3.42
CA ILE A 57 4.36 9.23 -3.05
C ILE A 57 4.59 8.93 -1.57
N PRO A 58 5.77 8.44 -1.17
CA PRO A 58 6.08 8.20 0.23
C PRO A 58 6.00 9.54 0.96
N GLN A 59 4.86 9.80 1.59
CA GLN A 59 4.74 10.86 2.57
C GLN A 59 5.79 10.55 3.63
N LYS A 60 6.61 11.53 4.01
CA LYS A 60 7.48 11.42 5.19
C LYS A 60 6.56 11.26 6.39
N ASN A 61 6.14 10.02 6.65
CA ASN A 61 5.34 9.70 7.80
C ASN A 61 6.16 10.10 9.00
N ARG A 62 5.60 11.00 9.81
CA ARG A 62 6.12 11.28 11.14
C ARG A 62 6.38 9.93 11.79
N PRO A 63 7.58 9.68 12.36
CA PRO A 63 7.87 8.41 13.00
C PRO A 63 6.73 8.07 13.94
N LYS A 64 6.15 6.87 13.76
CA LYS A 64 5.02 6.42 14.57
C LYS A 64 5.41 6.62 16.03
N ARG A 65 4.64 7.44 16.75
CA ARG A 65 4.85 7.59 18.20
C ARG A 65 4.71 6.21 18.82
N ASN A 66 5.60 5.90 19.75
CA ASN A 66 5.59 4.62 20.45
C ASN A 66 4.25 4.51 21.22
N SER A 67 3.39 3.56 20.83
CA SER A 67 2.10 3.34 21.47
C SER A 67 2.28 2.49 22.71
N ASN A 68 2.70 3.07 23.83
CA ASN A 68 2.79 2.34 25.09
C ASN A 68 1.39 2.02 25.62
N CYS A 69 1.22 0.81 26.15
CA CYS A 69 -0.04 0.37 26.71
C CYS A 69 -0.41 1.14 27.98
N ARG A 70 -1.72 1.33 28.18
CA ARG A 70 -2.34 1.73 29.44
C ARG A 70 -3.09 0.53 30.04
N PRO A 71 -3.49 0.56 31.32
CA PRO A 71 -4.22 -0.55 31.94
C PRO A 71 -5.47 -0.98 31.16
N GLU A 72 -6.18 -0.02 30.57
CA GLU A 72 -7.42 -0.26 29.81
C GLU A 72 -7.20 -0.45 28.29
N SER A 73 -5.95 -0.53 27.82
CA SER A 73 -5.67 -0.68 26.39
C SER A 73 -6.13 -2.03 25.85
N LYS A 74 -7.10 -1.99 24.92
CA LYS A 74 -7.56 -3.15 24.13
C LYS A 74 -6.96 -3.19 22.72
N GLU A 75 -6.55 -2.02 22.21
CA GLU A 75 -5.87 -1.89 20.92
C GLU A 75 -4.41 -2.33 21.02
N CYS A 76 -3.83 -2.68 19.86
CA CYS A 76 -2.43 -3.09 19.76
C CYS A 76 -1.47 -1.99 20.25
N CYS A 77 -0.72 -2.30 21.30
CA CYS A 77 0.23 -1.40 21.96
C CYS A 77 1.45 -2.17 22.49
N ARG A 78 2.54 -1.45 22.75
CA ARG A 78 3.75 -1.95 23.39
C ARG A 78 3.59 -1.94 24.90
N ASP A 79 3.70 -3.10 25.52
CA ASP A 79 3.63 -3.27 26.97
C ASP A 79 5.01 -3.44 27.59
N GLU A 80 5.10 -3.13 28.88
CA GLU A 80 6.35 -3.19 29.62
C GLU A 80 6.69 -4.64 29.99
N LEU A 81 7.93 -5.03 29.70
CA LEU A 81 8.52 -6.29 30.15
C LEU A 81 9.99 -6.03 30.43
N TYR A 82 10.37 -6.16 31.70
CA TYR A 82 11.75 -6.14 32.14
C TYR A 82 12.22 -7.57 32.39
N ILE A 83 13.35 -7.93 31.81
CA ILE A 83 13.99 -9.23 32.02
C ILE A 83 15.16 -9.02 32.96
N SER A 84 15.07 -9.57 34.17
CA SER A 84 16.19 -9.67 35.10
C SER A 84 17.02 -10.91 34.77
N PHE A 85 18.33 -10.75 34.58
CA PHE A 85 19.21 -11.90 34.32
C PHE A 85 19.42 -12.76 35.56
N GLU A 86 19.24 -12.20 36.75
CA GLU A 86 19.23 -12.98 38.00
C GLU A 86 18.01 -13.90 38.06
N GLU A 87 16.82 -13.38 37.76
CA GLU A 87 15.56 -14.15 37.83
C GLU A 87 15.51 -15.32 36.83
N ILE A 88 16.16 -15.17 35.67
CA ILE A 88 16.23 -16.25 34.65
C ILE A 88 17.50 -17.11 34.77
N GLY A 89 18.34 -16.88 35.78
CA GLY A 89 19.55 -17.68 36.03
C GLY A 89 20.68 -17.46 35.02
N TRP A 90 20.76 -16.27 34.43
CA TRP A 90 21.77 -15.88 33.43
C TRP A 90 22.84 -14.94 33.98
N SER A 91 22.76 -14.58 35.26
CA SER A 91 23.74 -13.74 35.95
C SER A 91 25.17 -14.27 35.90
N ASP A 92 25.34 -15.58 35.71
CA ASP A 92 26.67 -16.22 35.71
C ASP A 92 27.45 -16.00 34.40
N TRP A 93 26.76 -15.69 33.30
CA TRP A 93 27.40 -15.46 31.99
C TRP A 93 27.17 -14.05 31.45
N ILE A 94 26.11 -13.36 31.88
CA ILE A 94 25.89 -11.93 31.60
C ILE A 94 26.23 -11.10 32.83
N LEU A 95 27.43 -10.51 32.81
CA LEU A 95 27.95 -9.69 33.91
C LEU A 95 27.23 -8.34 34.03
N HIS A 96 26.94 -7.69 32.89
CA HIS A 96 26.21 -6.42 32.83
C HIS A 96 25.45 -6.28 31.50
N PRO A 97 24.30 -5.57 31.47
CA PRO A 97 23.56 -5.00 32.61
C PRO A 97 22.93 -6.10 33.49
N SER A 98 22.29 -5.75 34.62
CA SER A 98 21.56 -6.72 35.45
C SER A 98 20.26 -7.23 34.81
N GLY A 99 19.79 -6.54 33.76
CA GLY A 99 18.61 -6.87 33.01
C GLY A 99 18.34 -5.82 31.93
N TYR A 100 17.24 -5.98 31.19
CA TYR A 100 16.84 -5.04 30.15
C TYR A 100 15.33 -5.00 29.91
N HIS A 101 14.84 -3.89 29.38
CA HIS A 101 13.45 -3.77 28.93
C HIS A 101 13.29 -4.41 27.55
N ALA A 102 12.80 -5.66 27.51
CA ALA A 102 12.52 -6.37 26.28
C ALA A 102 11.27 -5.83 25.57
N TYR A 103 10.26 -5.43 26.36
CA TYR A 103 8.91 -5.09 25.90
C TYR A 103 8.23 -6.25 25.13
N PHE A 104 6.91 -6.17 24.98
CA PHE A 104 6.18 -7.02 24.03
C PHE A 104 4.97 -6.26 23.50
N CYS A 105 4.33 -6.76 22.44
CA CYS A 105 3.08 -6.17 21.94
C CYS A 105 1.88 -6.97 22.42
N ARG A 106 0.84 -6.30 22.91
CA ARG A 106 -0.47 -6.91 23.23
C ARG A 106 -1.63 -6.13 22.65
N GLY A 107 -2.80 -6.74 22.65
CA GLY A 107 -4.04 -6.17 22.12
C GLY A 107 -4.29 -6.55 20.67
N SER A 108 -5.34 -5.97 20.09
CA SER A 108 -5.78 -6.29 18.72
C SER A 108 -5.65 -5.07 17.80
N CYS A 109 -5.28 -5.31 16.54
CA CYS A 109 -5.36 -4.28 15.51
C CYS A 109 -6.76 -4.30 14.89
N SER A 110 -7.46 -3.16 14.91
CA SER A 110 -8.63 -2.99 14.06
C SER A 110 -8.19 -2.99 12.59
N SER A 111 -8.93 -3.70 11.74
CA SER A 111 -8.69 -3.59 10.30
C SER A 111 -8.96 -2.14 9.86
N THR A 112 -8.27 -1.67 8.83
CA THR A 112 -8.54 -0.34 8.26
C THR A 112 -10.02 -0.20 7.89
N ALA A 113 -10.65 -1.27 7.38
CA ALA A 113 -12.09 -1.33 7.12
C ALA A 113 -12.94 -1.08 8.40
N SER A 114 -12.55 -1.64 9.53
CA SER A 114 -13.23 -1.47 10.82
C SER A 114 -13.12 -0.04 11.37
N LEU A 115 -12.03 0.68 11.06
CA LEU A 115 -11.83 2.08 11.45
C LEU A 115 -12.67 3.04 10.60
N VAL A 116 -12.95 2.72 9.34
CA VAL A 116 -13.79 3.57 8.47
C VAL A 116 -15.27 3.51 8.84
N MET A 117 -15.71 2.49 9.58
CA MET A 117 -17.12 2.30 9.95
C MET A 117 -17.50 2.93 11.31
N SER A 118 -16.55 3.33 12.14
CA SER A 118 -16.80 3.80 13.51
C SER A 118 -16.64 5.30 13.75
N GLY A 119 -16.32 6.12 12.73
CA GLY A 119 -16.31 7.57 12.94
C GLY A 119 -15.87 8.43 11.75
N SER A 120 -16.80 9.29 11.33
CA SER A 120 -16.62 10.57 10.62
C SER A 120 -16.37 10.52 9.08
N PRO A 121 -17.20 11.24 8.27
CA PRO A 121 -17.12 11.29 6.81
C PRO A 121 -15.97 12.13 6.25
N TYR A 122 -14.94 12.42 7.05
CA TYR A 122 -13.76 13.16 6.60
C TYR A 122 -12.56 12.21 6.48
N ASN A 123 -12.60 11.32 5.50
CA ASN A 123 -11.38 10.82 4.90
C ASN A 123 -11.36 11.27 3.44
N ASN A 124 -10.50 12.26 3.24
CA ASN A 124 -10.25 12.98 2.01
C ASN A 124 -10.18 12.04 0.80
N ILE A 125 -11.14 12.18 -0.10
CA ILE A 125 -10.98 11.85 -1.50
C ILE A 125 -9.91 12.82 -2.03
N ILE A 126 -8.65 12.39 -2.01
CA ILE A 126 -7.61 13.08 -2.77
C ILE A 126 -7.74 12.58 -4.20
N ARG A 127 -8.18 13.49 -5.06
CA ARG A 127 -8.30 13.36 -6.52
C ARG A 127 -6.93 13.20 -7.18
#